data_AF-A0A1D4PZG7-F1
#
_entry.id   AF-A0A1D4PZG7-F1
#
_cell.length_a   1.000
_cell.length_b   1.000
_cell.length_c   1.000
_cell.angle_alpha   90.00
_cell.angle_beta   90.00
_cell.angle_gamma   90.00
#
_symmetry.space_group_name_H-M   'P 1'
#
loop_
_entity.id
_entity.type
_entity.pdbx_description
1 polymer ?
#
loop_
_entity_poly.entity_id
_entity_poly.type
_entity_poly.pdbx_seq_one_letter_code
_entity_poly.pdbx_strand_id
1 'polypeptide(L)'
;MDMKFKVILFGVVALLGLIGFLVGSQYSKQQVNSIENKNVTLKKKIDTLEAKNESLNKTVERQSKNVIEKEEDQIRETSKTFVEKMFNMKSDSSFKDKSEDIKSLVTNDYYDKLFNKSSNNYNIYDDISIDNVHVYFERYNPRKDSYKVFVQFDERVSDTTSDKVDKKQSSVQLNMKRENDKWLVEDLKRFNLKPLGR
;
A
#
# COMPACT_ATOMS: atom_id res chain seq x y z
N MET A 1 -81.29 23.97 -17.82
CA MET A 1 -80.18 23.03 -18.07
C MET A 1 -80.57 21.68 -17.49
N ASP A 2 -80.72 20.68 -18.35
CA ASP A 2 -81.27 19.36 -18.01
C ASP A 2 -80.40 18.63 -16.97
N MET A 3 -81.01 17.89 -16.03
CA MET A 3 -80.30 17.25 -14.90
C MET A 3 -79.26 16.24 -15.38
N LYS A 4 -79.53 15.57 -16.51
CA LYS A 4 -78.59 14.68 -17.20
C LYS A 4 -77.34 15.41 -17.70
N PHE A 5 -77.50 16.64 -18.20
CA PHE A 5 -76.39 17.45 -18.72
C PHE A 5 -75.45 17.89 -17.59
N LYS A 6 -75.97 18.24 -16.41
CA LYS A 6 -75.16 18.59 -15.24
C LYS A 6 -74.32 17.42 -14.72
N VAL A 7 -74.90 16.21 -14.71
CA VAL A 7 -74.19 14.98 -14.29
C VAL A 7 -73.07 14.63 -15.28
N ILE A 8 -73.31 14.75 -16.59
CA ILE A 8 -72.28 14.53 -17.62
C ILE A 8 -71.15 15.55 -17.48
N LEU A 9 -71.49 16.84 -17.33
CA LEU A 9 -70.50 17.90 -17.18
C LEU A 9 -69.63 17.72 -15.92
N PHE A 10 -70.23 17.34 -14.80
CA PHE A 10 -69.50 17.05 -13.56
C PHE A 10 -68.54 15.86 -13.73
N GLY A 11 -68.99 14.80 -14.41
CA GLY A 11 -68.15 13.64 -14.73
C GLY A 11 -66.91 14.01 -15.54
N VAL A 12 -67.07 14.87 -16.55
CA VAL A 12 -65.94 15.36 -17.38
C VAL A 12 -64.95 16.19 -16.56
N VAL A 13 -65.43 17.11 -15.72
CA VAL A 13 -64.58 17.94 -14.86
C VAL A 13 -63.81 17.10 -13.83
N ALA A 14 -64.47 16.11 -13.22
CA ALA A 14 -63.83 15.19 -12.28
C ALA A 14 -62.75 14.33 -12.98
N LEU A 15 -63.01 13.87 -14.20
CA LEU A 15 -62.06 13.10 -15.00
C LEU A 15 -60.82 13.93 -15.35
N LEU A 16 -61.02 15.18 -15.79
CA LEU A 16 -59.93 16.12 -16.08
C LEU A 16 -59.10 16.45 -14.83
N GLY A 17 -59.76 16.59 -13.66
CA GLY A 17 -59.09 16.78 -12.37
C GLY A 17 -58.21 15.59 -11.97
N LEU A 18 -58.70 14.36 -12.15
CA LEU A 18 -57.95 13.13 -11.90
C LEU A 18 -56.73 12.99 -12.84
N ILE A 19 -56.90 13.30 -14.12
CA ILE A 19 -55.80 13.29 -15.10
C ILE A 19 -54.74 14.34 -14.71
N GLY A 20 -55.16 15.56 -14.37
CA GLY A 20 -54.26 16.61 -13.91
C GLY A 20 -53.48 16.22 -12.65
N PHE A 21 -54.14 15.59 -11.67
CA PHE A 21 -53.50 15.09 -10.46
C PHE A 21 -52.48 13.98 -10.73
N LEU A 22 -52.82 13.02 -11.59
CA LEU A 22 -51.91 11.92 -11.95
C LEU A 22 -50.68 12.43 -12.70
N VAL A 23 -50.87 13.27 -13.72
CA VAL A 23 -49.76 13.86 -14.50
C VAL A 23 -48.87 14.75 -13.61
N GLY A 24 -49.46 15.59 -12.77
CA GLY A 24 -48.72 16.46 -11.84
C GLY A 24 -47.90 15.66 -10.81
N SER A 25 -48.47 14.58 -10.28
CA SER A 25 -47.78 13.73 -9.31
C SER A 25 -46.60 12.95 -9.92
N GLN A 26 -46.72 12.47 -11.16
CA GLN A 26 -45.61 11.82 -11.86
C GLN A 26 -44.50 12.81 -12.21
N TYR A 27 -44.85 14.00 -12.70
CA TYR A 27 -43.87 15.03 -13.05
C TYR A 27 -43.09 15.51 -11.81
N SER A 28 -43.78 15.68 -10.68
CA SER A 28 -43.16 16.01 -9.40
C SER A 28 -42.21 14.91 -8.90
N LYS A 29 -42.65 13.64 -8.91
CA LYS A 29 -41.78 12.50 -8.56
C LYS A 29 -40.54 12.42 -9.45
N GLN A 30 -40.69 12.65 -10.76
CA GLN A 30 -39.58 12.62 -11.71
C GLN A 30 -38.59 13.77 -11.46
N GLN A 31 -39.06 14.98 -11.14
CA GLN A 31 -38.19 16.09 -10.75
C GLN A 31 -37.42 15.81 -9.46
N VAL A 32 -38.12 15.34 -8.42
CA VAL A 32 -37.52 14.98 -7.12
C VAL A 32 -36.44 13.92 -7.31
N ASN A 33 -36.73 12.84 -8.05
CA ASN A 33 -35.74 11.79 -8.35
C ASN A 33 -34.54 12.33 -9.14
N SER A 34 -34.75 13.28 -10.07
CA SER A 34 -33.64 13.89 -10.81
C SER A 34 -32.75 14.76 -9.93
N ILE A 35 -33.35 15.49 -8.98
CA ILE A 35 -32.65 16.35 -8.03
C ILE A 35 -31.88 15.50 -7.03
N GLU A 36 -32.48 14.43 -6.53
CA GLU A 36 -31.83 13.49 -5.62
C GLU A 36 -30.62 12.81 -6.28
N ASN A 37 -30.78 12.33 -7.52
CA ASN A 37 -29.67 11.76 -8.30
C ASN A 37 -28.56 12.79 -8.55
N LYS A 38 -28.91 14.05 -8.83
CA LYS A 38 -27.94 15.15 -8.96
C LYS A 38 -27.22 15.40 -7.63
N ASN A 39 -27.92 15.43 -6.51
CA ASN A 39 -27.32 15.62 -5.18
C ASN A 39 -26.38 14.46 -4.82
N VAL A 40 -26.77 13.21 -5.07
CA VAL A 40 -25.89 12.04 -4.87
C VAL A 40 -24.63 12.14 -5.75
N THR A 41 -24.80 12.54 -7.01
CA THR A 41 -23.68 12.72 -7.95
C THR A 41 -22.75 13.87 -7.52
N LEU A 42 -23.32 14.99 -7.09
CA LEU A 42 -22.57 16.14 -6.59
C LEU A 42 -21.81 15.79 -5.32
N LYS A 43 -22.44 15.07 -4.38
CA LYS A 43 -21.78 14.60 -3.17
C LYS A 43 -20.59 13.70 -3.48
N LYS A 44 -20.77 12.71 -4.36
CA LYS A 44 -19.65 11.86 -4.83
C LYS A 44 -18.52 12.68 -5.46
N LYS A 45 -18.85 13.73 -6.23
CA LYS A 45 -17.84 14.62 -6.82
C LYS A 45 -17.10 15.43 -5.75
N ILE A 46 -17.80 15.93 -4.74
CA ILE A 46 -17.19 16.62 -3.59
C ILE A 46 -16.23 15.68 -2.88
N ASP A 47 -16.69 14.48 -2.49
CA ASP A 47 -15.85 13.48 -1.81
C ASP A 47 -14.59 13.13 -2.63
N THR A 48 -14.75 12.99 -3.95
CA THR A 48 -13.64 12.72 -4.88
C THR A 48 -12.67 13.91 -4.97
N LEU A 49 -13.19 15.14 -5.02
CA LEU A 49 -12.37 16.36 -5.09
C LEU A 49 -11.63 16.59 -3.77
N GLU A 50 -12.27 16.35 -2.63
CA GLU A 50 -11.66 16.44 -1.30
C GLU A 50 -10.51 15.44 -1.17
N ALA A 51 -10.73 14.16 -1.50
CA ALA A 51 -9.68 13.14 -1.49
C ALA A 51 -8.51 13.50 -2.44
N LYS A 52 -8.82 14.06 -3.61
CA LYS A 52 -7.79 14.52 -4.56
C LYS A 52 -7.00 15.72 -4.02
N ASN A 53 -7.67 16.68 -3.39
CA ASN A 53 -7.00 17.83 -2.76
C ASN A 53 -6.09 17.39 -1.62
N GLU A 54 -6.55 16.46 -0.76
CA GLU A 54 -5.72 15.92 0.32
C GLU A 54 -4.47 15.21 -0.23
N SER A 55 -4.63 14.38 -1.26
CA SER A 55 -3.51 13.73 -1.95
C SER A 55 -2.53 14.72 -2.59
N LEU A 56 -3.04 15.79 -3.21
CA LEU A 56 -2.22 16.84 -3.81
C LEU A 56 -1.46 17.64 -2.75
N ASN A 57 -2.11 18.02 -1.65
CA ASN A 57 -1.46 18.72 -0.54
C ASN A 57 -0.30 17.90 0.03
N LYS A 58 -0.52 16.61 0.32
CA LYS A 58 0.54 15.68 0.75
C LYS A 58 1.68 15.60 -0.28
N THR A 59 1.35 15.58 -1.57
CA THR A 59 2.36 15.56 -2.63
C THR A 59 3.19 16.85 -2.65
N VAL A 60 2.54 18.01 -2.51
CA VAL A 60 3.22 19.32 -2.51
C VAL A 60 4.16 19.45 -1.32
N GLU A 61 3.74 19.01 -0.13
CA GLU A 61 4.61 18.96 1.06
C GLU A 61 5.87 18.10 0.81
N ARG A 62 5.69 16.95 0.15
CA ARG A 62 6.76 16.00 -0.19
C ARG A 62 7.66 16.43 -1.36
N GLN A 63 7.30 17.47 -2.10
CA GLN A 63 8.10 17.96 -3.23
C GLN A 63 9.25 18.88 -2.82
N SER A 64 9.30 19.31 -1.56
CA SER A 64 10.44 20.07 -1.08
C SER A 64 11.73 19.24 -1.14
N LYS A 65 12.83 19.84 -1.63
CA LYS A 65 14.11 19.15 -1.84
C LYS A 65 14.59 18.40 -0.59
N ASN A 66 14.47 19.03 0.58
CA ASN A 66 14.85 18.43 1.86
C ASN A 66 14.02 17.19 2.21
N VAL A 67 12.74 17.14 1.84
CA VAL A 67 11.88 15.97 2.08
C VAL A 67 12.19 14.85 1.09
N ILE A 68 12.49 15.18 -0.16
CA ILE A 68 12.92 14.19 -1.17
C ILE A 68 14.20 13.49 -0.72
N GLU A 69 15.25 14.26 -0.40
CA GLU A 69 16.53 13.70 0.07
C GLU A 69 16.33 12.87 1.34
N LYS A 70 15.55 13.38 2.30
CA LYS A 70 15.23 12.64 3.54
C LYS A 70 14.50 11.32 3.30
N GLU A 71 13.50 11.31 2.41
CA GLU A 71 12.76 10.07 2.12
C GLU A 71 13.61 9.08 1.30
N GLU A 72 14.46 9.55 0.38
CA GLU A 72 15.45 8.70 -0.29
C GLU A 72 16.42 8.07 0.70
N ASP A 73 16.96 8.87 1.62
CA ASP A 73 17.88 8.39 2.67
C ASP A 73 17.19 7.39 3.59
N GLN A 74 15.92 7.63 3.98
CA GLN A 74 15.15 6.67 4.76
C GLN A 74 14.96 5.33 4.04
N ILE A 75 14.63 5.34 2.75
CA ILE A 75 14.50 4.10 1.96
C ILE A 75 15.84 3.34 1.96
N ARG A 76 16.96 4.06 1.74
CA ARG A 76 18.31 3.45 1.73
C ARG A 76 18.68 2.88 3.08
N GLU A 77 18.50 3.66 4.14
CA GLU A 77 18.92 3.31 5.49
C GLU A 77 18.09 2.17 6.08
N THR A 78 16.76 2.21 5.91
CA THR A 78 15.88 1.10 6.32
C THR A 78 16.25 -0.16 5.57
N SER A 79 16.44 -0.08 4.25
CA SER A 79 16.78 -1.25 3.42
C SER A 79 18.12 -1.87 3.85
N LYS A 80 19.14 -1.03 4.04
CA LYS A 80 20.47 -1.45 4.48
C LYS A 80 20.42 -2.09 5.86
N THR A 81 19.86 -1.39 6.84
CA THR A 81 19.76 -1.85 8.23
C THR A 81 18.95 -3.14 8.33
N PHE A 82 17.86 -3.25 7.57
CA PHE A 82 17.05 -4.48 7.51
C PHE A 82 17.88 -5.66 6.99
N VAL A 83 18.59 -5.49 5.87
CA VAL A 83 19.43 -6.54 5.28
C VAL A 83 20.56 -6.94 6.23
N GLU A 84 21.24 -5.98 6.86
CA GLU A 84 22.28 -6.26 7.87
C GLU A 84 21.74 -7.07 9.04
N LYS A 85 20.61 -6.66 9.64
CA LYS A 85 20.02 -7.40 10.76
C LYS A 85 19.45 -8.76 10.35
N MET A 86 18.90 -8.86 9.14
CA MET A 86 18.30 -10.10 8.65
C MET A 86 19.37 -11.15 8.34
N PHE A 87 20.47 -10.78 7.69
CA PHE A 87 21.46 -11.73 7.17
C PHE A 87 22.71 -11.91 8.03
N ASN A 88 23.09 -10.97 8.91
CA ASN A 88 24.15 -11.23 9.89
C ASN A 88 23.65 -12.19 10.97
N MET A 89 24.28 -13.34 11.14
CA MET A 89 23.85 -14.36 12.10
C MET A 89 25.08 -15.04 12.70
N LYS A 90 25.15 -15.14 14.02
CA LYS A 90 26.21 -15.88 14.69
C LYS A 90 25.82 -17.34 14.88
N SER A 91 26.81 -18.22 15.01
CA SER A 91 26.60 -19.54 15.55
C SER A 91 25.94 -19.42 16.94
N ASP A 92 25.07 -20.37 17.26
CA ASP A 92 24.25 -20.43 18.47
C ASP A 92 23.17 -19.35 18.62
N SER A 93 22.96 -18.49 17.61
CA SER A 93 21.81 -17.57 17.59
C SER A 93 20.58 -18.20 16.92
N SER A 94 19.39 -17.84 17.41
CA SER A 94 18.12 -18.23 16.80
C SER A 94 17.68 -17.18 15.79
N PHE A 95 17.01 -17.63 14.72
CA PHE A 95 16.31 -16.71 13.82
C PHE A 95 15.29 -15.84 14.58
N LYS A 96 14.69 -16.34 15.66
CA LYS A 96 13.73 -15.57 16.48
C LYS A 96 14.35 -14.39 17.21
N ASP A 97 15.65 -14.43 17.50
CA ASP A 97 16.36 -13.36 18.19
C ASP A 97 16.38 -12.08 17.33
N LYS A 98 16.23 -12.22 16.01
CA LYS A 98 16.13 -11.11 15.07
C LYS A 98 14.79 -10.36 15.17
N SER A 99 13.78 -10.91 15.84
CA SER A 99 12.43 -10.36 15.82
C SER A 99 12.38 -8.93 16.37
N GLU A 100 12.92 -8.71 17.57
CA GLU A 100 12.97 -7.37 18.18
C GLU A 100 13.77 -6.39 17.34
N ASP A 101 14.86 -6.86 16.75
CA ASP A 101 15.80 -6.08 15.95
C ASP A 101 15.19 -5.53 14.66
N ILE A 102 14.33 -6.31 13.98
CA ILE A 102 13.75 -5.92 12.70
C ILE A 102 12.33 -5.39 12.80
N LYS A 103 11.65 -5.51 13.95
CA LYS A 103 10.24 -5.15 14.13
C LYS A 103 9.90 -3.73 13.69
N SER A 104 10.79 -2.77 13.93
CA SER A 104 10.61 -1.36 13.56
C SER A 104 10.87 -1.07 12.07
N LEU A 105 11.42 -2.03 11.33
CA LEU A 105 11.86 -1.89 9.94
C LEU A 105 10.90 -2.57 8.96
N VAL A 106 9.96 -3.37 9.46
CA VAL A 106 9.03 -4.17 8.66
C VAL A 106 7.59 -3.76 8.93
N THR A 107 6.67 -4.08 8.01
CA THR A 107 5.24 -3.98 8.29
C THR A 107 4.81 -5.06 9.29
N ASN A 108 3.72 -4.82 10.03
CA ASN A 108 3.19 -5.81 10.98
C ASN A 108 2.84 -7.14 10.28
N ASP A 109 2.23 -7.06 9.09
CA ASP A 109 1.88 -8.25 8.30
C ASP A 109 3.13 -9.07 7.92
N TYR A 110 4.21 -8.38 7.54
CA TYR A 110 5.45 -9.07 7.18
C TYR A 110 6.18 -9.63 8.41
N TYR A 111 6.18 -8.90 9.53
CA TYR A 111 6.66 -9.39 10.82
C TYR A 111 5.96 -10.70 11.21
N ASP A 112 4.63 -10.71 11.17
CA ASP A 112 3.83 -11.89 11.49
C ASP A 112 4.12 -13.04 10.53
N LYS A 113 4.26 -12.77 9.23
CA LYS A 113 4.65 -13.77 8.23
C LYS A 113 6.02 -14.39 8.54
N LEU A 114 6.99 -13.60 9.01
CA LEU A 114 8.32 -14.08 9.37
C LEU A 114 8.31 -14.89 10.67
N PHE A 115 7.58 -14.46 11.70
CA PHE A 115 7.76 -15.00 13.05
C PHE A 115 6.61 -15.88 13.57
N ASN A 116 5.35 -15.69 13.17
CA ASN A 116 4.22 -16.47 13.70
C ASN A 116 4.30 -17.96 13.37
N LYS A 117 4.97 -18.33 12.27
CA LYS A 117 5.18 -19.73 11.87
C LYS A 117 6.64 -20.19 11.95
N SER A 118 7.54 -19.35 12.47
CA SER A 118 8.94 -19.73 12.60
C SER A 118 9.12 -20.73 13.73
N SER A 119 9.65 -21.92 13.41
CA SER A 119 10.21 -22.79 14.43
C SER A 119 11.48 -22.15 15.00
N ASN A 120 11.76 -22.39 16.28
CA ASN A 120 12.95 -21.87 16.95
C ASN A 120 14.19 -22.67 16.53
N ASN A 121 14.55 -22.59 15.25
CA ASN A 121 15.71 -23.29 14.70
C ASN A 121 16.96 -22.45 14.99
N TYR A 122 17.92 -23.05 15.68
CA TYR A 122 19.21 -22.46 15.95
C TYR A 122 20.13 -22.68 14.75
N ASN A 123 20.93 -21.66 14.43
CA ASN A 123 22.07 -21.84 13.55
C ASN A 123 23.25 -22.32 14.39
N ILE A 124 23.47 -23.62 14.44
CA ILE A 124 24.43 -24.25 15.37
C ILE A 124 25.87 -24.30 14.84
N TYR A 125 26.10 -24.06 13.54
CA TYR A 125 27.42 -24.30 12.94
C TYR A 125 27.97 -23.15 12.09
N ASP A 126 27.14 -22.20 11.63
CA ASP A 126 27.62 -21.21 10.68
C ASP A 126 27.62 -19.79 11.26
N ASP A 127 28.73 -19.08 11.16
CA ASP A 127 28.77 -17.63 11.29
C ASP A 127 28.54 -16.98 9.93
N ILE A 128 27.45 -16.23 9.78
CA ILE A 128 27.12 -15.45 8.59
C ILE A 128 27.37 -13.98 8.86
N SER A 129 28.22 -13.38 8.03
CA SER A 129 28.49 -11.94 8.01
C SER A 129 28.23 -11.38 6.62
N ILE A 130 27.77 -10.13 6.56
CA ILE A 130 27.60 -9.41 5.31
C ILE A 130 28.38 -8.11 5.30
N ASP A 131 28.93 -7.77 4.14
CA ASP A 131 29.67 -6.55 3.87
C ASP A 131 29.25 -5.93 2.52
N ASN A 132 29.75 -4.73 2.24
CA ASN A 132 29.56 -4.03 0.95
C ASN A 132 28.09 -3.95 0.50
N VAL A 133 27.21 -3.52 1.41
CA VAL A 133 25.78 -3.41 1.13
C VAL A 133 25.51 -2.22 0.21
N HIS A 134 25.03 -2.51 -1.00
CA HIS A 134 24.65 -1.54 -2.02
C HIS A 134 23.14 -1.59 -2.27
N VAL A 135 22.49 -0.42 -2.23
CA VAL A 135 21.03 -0.28 -2.35
C VAL A 135 20.69 0.46 -3.65
N TYR A 136 19.81 -0.13 -4.45
CA TYR A 136 19.35 0.39 -5.74
C TYR A 136 17.83 0.44 -5.78
N PHE A 137 17.27 1.56 -6.20
CA PHE A 137 15.84 1.69 -6.49
C PHE A 137 15.67 2.75 -7.57
N GLU A 138 14.49 2.77 -8.18
CA GLU A 138 14.14 3.82 -9.15
C GLU A 138 14.19 5.21 -8.51
N ARG A 139 14.33 6.24 -9.34
CA ARG A 139 14.33 7.63 -8.85
C ARG A 139 13.08 7.91 -8.01
N TYR A 140 13.28 8.53 -6.85
CA TYR A 140 12.17 8.85 -5.97
C TYR A 140 11.13 9.75 -6.64
N ASN A 141 9.89 9.43 -6.34
CA ASN A 141 8.68 10.12 -6.76
C ASN A 141 7.76 10.30 -5.53
N PRO A 142 7.46 11.54 -5.11
CA PRO A 142 6.64 11.83 -3.94
C PRO A 142 5.16 11.41 -4.08
N ARG A 143 4.75 10.92 -5.26
CA ARG A 143 3.42 10.33 -5.49
C ARG A 143 3.37 8.83 -5.23
N LYS A 144 4.52 8.18 -5.01
CA LYS A 144 4.61 6.75 -4.72
C LYS A 144 4.71 6.53 -3.22
N ASP A 145 3.94 5.55 -2.75
CA ASP A 145 3.98 5.05 -1.38
C ASP A 145 4.51 3.61 -1.32
N SER A 146 5.07 3.12 -2.43
CA SER A 146 5.75 1.83 -2.50
C SER A 146 6.91 1.86 -3.49
N TYR A 147 7.95 1.08 -3.19
CA TYR A 147 9.13 0.91 -4.03
C TYR A 147 9.59 -0.54 -4.06
N LYS A 148 10.13 -0.96 -5.20
CA LYS A 148 10.98 -2.16 -5.28
C LYS A 148 12.42 -1.71 -5.11
N VAL A 149 13.06 -2.20 -4.07
CA VAL A 149 14.45 -1.89 -3.74
C VAL A 149 15.27 -3.15 -3.94
N PHE A 150 16.36 -3.04 -4.69
CA PHE A 150 17.30 -4.12 -4.92
C PHE A 150 18.53 -3.88 -4.06
N VAL A 151 18.89 -4.86 -3.24
CA VAL A 151 20.06 -4.78 -2.37
C VAL A 151 21.03 -5.88 -2.75
N GLN A 152 22.29 -5.52 -2.95
CA GLN A 152 23.39 -6.42 -3.24
C GLN A 152 24.42 -6.31 -2.14
N PHE A 153 24.96 -7.44 -1.69
CA PHE A 153 25.92 -7.49 -0.60
C PHE A 153 26.80 -8.72 -0.73
N ASP A 154 27.98 -8.67 -0.13
CA ASP A 154 28.89 -9.80 -0.04
C ASP A 154 28.57 -10.59 1.24
N GLU A 155 28.31 -11.88 1.11
CA GLU A 155 27.94 -12.79 2.19
C GLU A 155 29.13 -13.74 2.44
N ARG A 156 29.63 -13.74 3.67
CA ARG A 156 30.68 -14.64 4.16
C ARG A 156 30.05 -15.61 5.15
N VAL A 157 30.15 -16.90 4.85
CA VAL A 157 29.70 -18.00 5.72
C VAL A 157 30.96 -18.72 6.23
N SER A 158 31.17 -18.72 7.54
CA SER A 158 32.26 -19.44 8.20
C SER A 158 31.66 -20.60 8.97
N ASP A 159 32.06 -21.82 8.64
CA ASP A 159 31.73 -22.98 9.48
C ASP A 159 32.55 -22.86 10.78
N THR A 160 31.93 -23.06 11.93
CA THR A 160 32.59 -23.01 13.24
C THR A 160 33.15 -24.38 13.64
N THR A 161 32.76 -25.44 12.95
CA THR A 161 33.23 -26.82 13.14
C THR A 161 34.33 -27.21 12.15
N SER A 162 34.54 -26.42 11.10
CA SER A 162 35.64 -26.60 10.13
C SER A 162 36.25 -25.26 9.73
N ASP A 163 37.53 -25.21 9.34
CA ASP A 163 38.17 -23.96 8.86
C ASP A 163 37.67 -23.48 7.47
N LYS A 164 36.49 -23.95 7.04
CA LYS A 164 35.91 -23.60 5.74
C LYS A 164 35.23 -22.25 5.80
N VAL A 165 35.55 -21.43 4.79
CA VAL A 165 34.97 -20.10 4.61
C VAL A 165 34.48 -19.97 3.18
N ASP A 166 33.18 -19.81 3.02
CA ASP A 166 32.55 -19.53 1.75
C ASP A 166 32.25 -18.04 1.62
N LYS A 167 32.60 -17.47 0.47
CA LYS A 167 32.28 -16.08 0.11
C LYS A 167 31.46 -16.07 -1.16
N LYS A 168 30.33 -15.37 -1.14
CA LYS A 168 29.48 -15.20 -2.31
C LYS A 168 28.85 -13.82 -2.32
N GLN A 169 28.57 -13.32 -3.52
CA GLN A 169 27.75 -12.13 -3.67
C GLN A 169 26.28 -12.54 -3.72
N SER A 170 25.48 -11.92 -2.86
CA SER A 170 24.05 -12.19 -2.71
C SER A 170 23.24 -10.97 -3.13
N SER A 171 21.98 -11.21 -3.54
CA SER A 171 21.08 -10.14 -3.95
C SER A 171 19.65 -10.41 -3.50
N VAL A 172 18.98 -9.36 -3.04
CA VAL A 172 17.60 -9.41 -2.57
C VAL A 172 16.78 -8.25 -3.13
N GLN A 173 15.50 -8.52 -3.39
CA GLN A 173 14.51 -7.50 -3.69
C GLN A 173 13.68 -7.31 -2.43
N LEU A 174 13.62 -6.09 -1.93
CA LEU A 174 12.71 -5.64 -0.89
C LEU A 174 11.52 -4.94 -1.56
N ASN A 175 10.31 -5.31 -1.16
CA ASN A 175 9.15 -4.46 -1.42
C ASN A 175 9.02 -3.53 -0.22
N MET A 176 9.19 -2.23 -0.44
CA MET A 176 9.02 -1.21 0.57
C MET A 176 7.66 -0.54 0.43
N LYS A 177 7.07 -0.18 1.57
CA LYS A 177 5.79 0.50 1.68
C LYS A 177 5.86 1.60 2.73
N ARG A 178 5.20 2.73 2.45
CA ARG A 178 5.12 3.85 3.37
C ARG A 178 3.90 3.69 4.28
N GLU A 179 4.11 3.70 5.58
CA GLU A 179 3.06 3.67 6.60
C GLU A 179 3.40 4.68 7.70
N ASN A 180 2.45 5.56 8.04
CA ASN A 180 2.63 6.60 9.07
C ASN A 180 3.95 7.40 8.92
N ASP A 181 4.22 7.87 7.69
CA ASP A 181 5.42 8.62 7.31
C ASP A 181 6.76 7.87 7.52
N LYS A 182 6.72 6.54 7.60
CA LYS A 182 7.90 5.67 7.65
C LYS A 182 7.92 4.71 6.49
N TRP A 183 9.10 4.48 5.93
CA TRP A 183 9.34 3.43 4.94
C TRP A 183 9.65 2.12 5.65
N LEU A 184 8.83 1.11 5.40
CA LEU A 184 8.91 -0.22 6.02
C LEU A 184 9.02 -1.30 4.94
N VAL A 185 9.65 -2.43 5.27
CA VAL A 185 9.75 -3.61 4.39
C VAL A 185 8.49 -4.47 4.53
N GLU A 186 7.82 -4.72 3.40
CA GLU A 186 6.61 -5.53 3.29
C GLU A 186 6.89 -6.96 2.81
N ASP A 187 7.97 -7.17 2.05
CA ASP A 187 8.36 -8.50 1.57
C ASP A 187 9.83 -8.52 1.16
N LEU A 188 10.45 -9.71 1.19
CA LEU A 188 11.80 -9.97 0.69
C LEU A 188 11.80 -11.15 -0.28
N LYS A 189 12.56 -11.04 -1.36
CA LYS A 189 12.84 -12.12 -2.31
C LYS A 189 14.33 -12.18 -2.63
N ARG A 190 14.99 -13.32 -2.37
CA ARG A 190 16.35 -13.58 -2.89
C ARG A 190 16.29 -13.83 -4.40
N PHE A 191 17.28 -13.35 -5.14
CA PHE A 191 17.46 -13.67 -6.55
C PHE A 191 18.95 -13.75 -6.90
N ASN A 192 19.30 -14.49 -7.96
CA ASN A 192 20.66 -14.64 -8.41
C ASN A 192 20.94 -13.69 -9.60
N LEU A 193 21.95 -12.84 -9.47
CA LEU A 193 22.44 -11.98 -10.55
C LEU A 193 23.51 -12.64 -11.43
N LYS A 194 24.00 -13.82 -11.06
CA LYS A 194 24.95 -14.54 -11.92
C LYS A 194 24.25 -14.80 -13.26
N PRO A 195 24.81 -14.35 -14.40
CA PRO A 195 24.27 -14.73 -15.69
C PRO A 195 24.29 -16.26 -15.76
N LEU A 196 23.15 -16.86 -16.11
CA LEU A 196 23.14 -18.22 -16.63
C LEU A 196 24.12 -18.20 -17.81
N GLY A 197 25.26 -18.88 -17.65
CA GLY A 197 26.38 -18.79 -18.58
C GLY A 197 25.91 -18.94 -20.02
N ARG A 198 26.54 -18.15 -20.91
CA ARG A 198 26.59 -18.49 -22.33
C ARG A 198 27.54 -19.65 -22.52
#